data_AF-A0A2D1AZZ7-F1
#
_entry.id   AF-A0A2D1AZZ7-F1
#
_cell.length_a   1.000
_cell.length_b   1.000
_cell.length_c   1.000
_cell.angle_alpha   90.00
_cell.angle_beta   90.00
_cell.angle_gamma   90.00
#
_symmetry.space_group_name_H-M   'P 1'
#
loop_
_entity.id
_entity.type
_entity.pdbx_description
1 polymer ?
#
loop_
_entity_poly.entity_id
_entity_poly.type
_entity_poly.pdbx_seq_one_letter_code
_entity_poly.pdbx_strand_id
1 'polypeptide(L)' 'RVKYPLVRSRLLRLWREARVAMAPVAAWKAIVETPAKRAAYVEKRGLGGFVRADWDE' A
#
# COMPACT_ATOMS: atom_id res chain seq x y z
N ARG A 1 18.17 -0.41 13.07
CA ARG A 1 17.15 0.32 13.88
C ARG A 1 16.18 1.02 12.93
N VAL A 2 14.88 0.82 13.10
CA VAL A 2 13.84 1.51 12.30
C VAL A 2 13.83 2.99 12.68
N LYS A 3 13.89 3.89 11.68
CA LYS A 3 13.93 5.36 11.88
C LYS A 3 12.71 6.08 11.31
N TYR A 4 12.06 5.50 10.32
CA TYR A 4 10.93 6.07 9.59
C TYR A 4 9.86 4.99 9.42
N PRO A 5 8.57 5.36 9.27
CA PRO A 5 7.59 4.41 8.81
C PRO A 5 7.96 3.96 7.38
N LEU A 6 7.89 2.65 7.16
CA LEU A 6 8.26 2.01 5.91
C LEU A 6 7.06 1.23 5.39
N VAL A 7 6.66 1.52 4.16
CA VAL A 7 5.56 0.83 3.48
C VAL A 7 6.09 0.20 2.20
N ARG A 8 5.52 -0.92 1.77
CA ARG A 8 5.90 -1.53 0.50
C ARG A 8 5.51 -0.61 -0.65
N SER A 9 6.46 -0.32 -1.54
CA SER A 9 6.26 0.59 -2.69
C SER A 9 5.02 0.24 -3.52
N ARG A 10 4.81 -1.04 -3.83
CA ARG A 10 3.65 -1.51 -4.60
C ARG A 10 2.32 -1.27 -3.89
N LEU A 11 2.29 -1.45 -2.56
CA LEU A 11 1.10 -1.18 -1.78
C LEU A 11 0.84 0.33 -1.72
N LEU A 12 1.88 1.12 -1.44
CA LEU A 12 1.78 2.57 -1.33
C LEU A 12 1.30 3.22 -2.63
N ARG A 13 1.76 2.70 -3.78
CA ARG A 13 1.29 3.14 -5.09
C ARG A 13 -0.22 2.91 -5.26
N LEU A 14 -0.69 1.68 -5.00
CA LEU A 14 -2.12 1.34 -5.06
C LEU A 14 -2.94 2.18 -4.08
N TRP A 15 -2.41 2.43 -2.89
CA TRP A 15 -3.02 3.27 -1.86
C TRP A 15 -3.24 4.69 -2.36
N ARG A 16 -2.17 5.34 -2.83
CA ARG A 16 -2.25 6.72 -3.34
C ARG A 16 -3.18 6.84 -4.54
N GLU A 17 -3.11 5.90 -5.49
CA GLU A 17 -4.03 5.85 -6.63
C GLU A 17 -5.50 5.76 -6.19
N ALA A 18 -5.81 4.91 -5.20
CA ALA A 18 -7.17 4.77 -4.70
C ALA A 18 -7.63 5.98 -3.87
N ARG A 19 -6.73 6.60 -3.10
CA ARG A 19 -7.02 7.77 -2.25
C ARG A 19 -7.36 9.04 -3.03
N VAL A 20 -6.97 9.12 -4.31
CA VAL A 20 -7.40 10.21 -5.21
C VAL A 20 -8.91 10.21 -5.43
N ALA A 21 -9.53 9.04 -5.52
CA ALA A 21 -10.94 8.90 -5.87
C ALA A 21 -11.85 8.48 -4.70
N MET A 22 -11.28 7.90 -3.63
CA MET A 22 -12.05 7.24 -2.59
C MET A 22 -11.65 7.67 -1.17
N ALA A 23 -12.65 7.67 -0.28
CA ALA A 23 -12.42 7.77 1.16
C ALA A 23 -11.51 6.61 1.64
N PRO A 24 -10.74 6.77 2.74
CA PRO A 24 -9.71 5.81 3.14
C PRO A 24 -10.21 4.37 3.27
N VAL A 25 -11.36 4.16 3.91
CA VAL A 25 -11.94 2.84 4.12
C VAL A 25 -12.41 2.22 2.79
N ALA A 26 -13.01 3.03 1.91
CA ALA A 26 -13.44 2.58 0.59
C ALA A 26 -12.23 2.27 -0.32
N ALA A 27 -11.17 3.08 -0.27
CA ALA A 27 -9.92 2.85 -0.97
C ALA A 27 -9.29 1.51 -0.54
N TRP A 28 -9.24 1.26 0.77
CA TRP A 28 -8.71 0.02 1.31
C TRP A 28 -9.53 -1.20 0.86
N LYS A 29 -10.86 -1.09 0.96
CA LYS A 29 -11.79 -2.12 0.48
C LYS A 29 -11.54 -2.45 -0.98
N ALA A 30 -11.45 -1.45 -1.85
CA ALA A 30 -11.21 -1.63 -3.28
C ALA A 30 -9.87 -2.33 -3.59
N ILE A 31 -8.83 -2.09 -2.79
CA ILE A 31 -7.51 -2.75 -2.96
C ILE A 31 -7.56 -4.21 -2.51
N VAL A 32 -8.15 -4.50 -1.35
CA VAL A 32 -8.16 -5.85 -0.76
C VAL A 32 -9.15 -6.78 -1.45
N GLU A 33 -10.30 -6.26 -1.86
CA GLU A 33 -11.35 -7.05 -2.53
C GLU A 33 -11.03 -7.33 -4.01
N THR A 34 -10.12 -6.57 -4.62
CA THR A 34 -9.65 -6.86 -5.99
C THR A 34 -8.49 -7.87 -5.94
N PRO A 35 -8.68 -9.14 -6.39
CA PRO A 35 -7.66 -10.19 -6.23
C PRO A 35 -6.32 -9.85 -6.88
N ALA A 36 -6.36 -9.23 -8.07
CA ALA A 36 -5.16 -8.80 -8.79
C ALA A 36 -4.36 -7.73 -8.02
N LYS A 37 -5.04 -6.73 -7.43
CA LYS A 37 -4.39 -5.68 -6.63
C LYS A 37 -3.81 -6.26 -5.34
N ARG A 38 -4.54 -7.18 -4.70
CA ARG A 38 -4.08 -7.89 -3.50
C ARG A 38 -2.83 -8.71 -3.78
N ALA A 39 -2.84 -9.54 -4.83
CA ALA A 39 -1.69 -10.35 -5.22
C ALA A 39 -0.44 -9.50 -5.47
N ALA A 40 -0.60 -8.34 -6.13
CA ALA A 40 0.50 -7.47 -6.54
C ALA A 40 1.44 -7.04 -5.39
N TYR A 41 0.94 -6.84 -4.16
CA TYR A 41 1.76 -6.50 -3.00
C TYR A 41 2.00 -7.67 -2.02
N VAL A 42 1.09 -8.65 -1.97
CA VAL A 42 1.21 -9.82 -1.08
C VAL A 42 2.32 -10.76 -1.54
N GLU A 43 2.41 -11.06 -2.84
CA GLU A 43 3.44 -11.93 -3.40
C GLU A 43 4.86 -11.38 -3.24
N LYS A 44 4.98 -10.07 -3.03
CA LYS A 44 6.28 -9.40 -2.83
C LYS A 44 6.70 -9.32 -1.36
N ARG A 45 6.01 -10.01 -0.45
CA ARG A 45 6.41 -10.14 0.96
C ARG A 45 7.74 -10.89 1.05
N GLY A 46 8.67 -10.35 1.84
CA GLY A 46 10.04 -10.87 1.95
C GLY A 46 11.00 -10.43 0.84
N LEU A 47 10.52 -9.79 -0.23
CA LEU A 47 11.34 -9.43 -1.40
C LEU A 47 11.82 -7.97 -1.39
N GLY A 48 11.89 -7.33 -0.22
CA GLY A 48 12.29 -5.92 -0.07
C GLY A 48 11.27 -4.92 -0.63
N GLY A 49 11.78 -3.83 -1.21
CA GLY A 49 10.96 -2.78 -1.86
C GLY A 49 10.21 -1.87 -0.89
N PHE A 50 10.76 -1.62 0.30
CA PHE A 50 10.22 -0.64 1.23
C PHE A 50 10.61 0.77 0.81
N VAL A 51 9.66 1.69 0.90
CA VAL A 51 9.85 3.13 0.73
C VAL A 51 9.46 3.83 2.02
N ARG A 52 10.06 5.00 2.26
CA ARG A 52 9.68 5.85 3.39
C ARG A 52 8.26 6.37 3.17
N ALA A 53 7.45 6.31 4.21
CA ALA A 53 6.15 6.96 4.28
C ALA A 53 6.20 8.06 5.36
N ASP A 54 5.11 8.79 5.47
CA ASP A 54 4.87 9.72 6.57
C ASP A 54 3.95 9.07 7.62
N TRP A 55 3.85 9.66 8.82
CA TRP A 55 3.01 9.11 9.90
C TRP A 55 1.51 9.28 9.65
N ASP A 56 1.13 10.26 8.84
CA ASP A 56 -0.26 10.56 8.48
C ASP A 56 -0.77 9.79 7.25
N GLU A 57 0.13 9.03 6.59
CA GLU A 57 -0.18 8.25 5.38
C GLU A 57 -0.95 6.96 5.67
#